data_AF-A0A7C8HLF7-F1
#
_entry.id   AF-A0A7C8HLF7-F1
#
_cell.length_a   1.000
_cell.length_b   1.000
_cell.length_c   1.000
_cell.angle_alpha   90.00
_cell.angle_beta   90.00
_cell.angle_gamma   90.00
#
_symmetry.space_group_name_H-M   'P 1'
#
loop_
_entity.id
_entity.type
_entity.pdbx_description
1 polymer ?
#
loop_
_entity_poly.entity_id
_entity_poly.type
_entity_poly.pdbx_seq_one_letter_code
_entity_poly.pdbx_strand_id
1 'polypeptide(L)'
;MRRMLAAIGAMALAGCAMLTAERPLLAPGDQDAAFALAEGLWAHREDDCTDDPAAKAPDEESCIDWVRVARESDGAWRIEAVGEDDPPMRLVVIPAVRTAEGRLAPLYVAEATSVKDPAPAYALIVPRGDLQSPVRRVAFDAISCFDLLRDGEPPDIVFNRDGDRLVGCTAKTMAAVQDAARRAVIETLDDLGDEELAFVRAGPE
;
A
#
# COMPACT_ATOMS: atom_id res chain seq x y z
N MET A 1 -19.08 -8.13 -0.53
CA MET A 1 -17.66 -8.37 -0.84
C MET A 1 -17.34 -7.65 -2.14
N ARG A 2 -16.83 -6.42 -2.03
CA ARG A 2 -16.46 -5.48 -3.12
C ARG A 2 -15.54 -4.37 -2.56
N ARG A 3 -14.82 -4.67 -1.48
CA ARG A 3 -14.27 -3.65 -0.56
C ARG A 3 -12.80 -3.35 -0.81
N MET A 4 -12.01 -4.29 -1.32
CA MET A 4 -10.55 -4.11 -1.41
C MET A 4 -10.14 -3.02 -2.41
N LEU A 5 -10.72 -3.00 -3.61
CA LEU A 5 -10.52 -1.88 -4.55
C LEU A 5 -11.48 -0.72 -4.32
N ALA A 6 -12.42 -0.81 -3.38
CA ALA A 6 -13.10 0.37 -2.88
C ALA A 6 -12.21 1.14 -1.87
N ALA A 7 -11.33 0.46 -1.13
CA ALA A 7 -10.42 1.12 -0.19
C ALA A 7 -9.30 1.90 -0.91
N ILE A 8 -8.77 1.37 -2.03
CA ILE A 8 -7.72 2.05 -2.83
C ILE A 8 -8.27 2.67 -4.13
N GLY A 9 -9.41 2.25 -4.67
CA GLY A 9 -10.03 2.82 -5.88
C GLY A 9 -11.34 3.59 -5.64
N ALA A 10 -11.87 3.64 -4.41
CA ALA A 10 -12.95 4.56 -4.01
C ALA A 10 -12.48 5.63 -3.02
N MET A 11 -11.19 5.97 -3.08
CA MET A 11 -10.56 7.04 -2.30
C MET A 11 -11.11 8.44 -2.62
N ALA A 12 -11.88 8.60 -3.71
CA ALA A 12 -12.46 9.88 -4.11
C ALA A 12 -13.86 10.15 -3.55
N LEU A 13 -14.60 9.16 -3.01
CA LEU A 13 -16.06 9.34 -2.75
C LEU A 13 -16.60 8.83 -1.40
N ALA A 14 -15.80 8.18 -0.56
CA ALA A 14 -16.27 7.66 0.73
C ALA A 14 -15.31 7.93 1.90
N GLY A 15 -15.32 9.18 2.39
CA GLY A 15 -15.22 9.50 3.83
C GLY A 15 -13.93 9.18 4.62
N CYS A 16 -12.94 8.49 4.06
CA CYS A 16 -11.66 8.27 4.75
C CYS A 16 -10.73 9.44 4.41
N ALA A 17 -10.37 10.24 5.42
CA ALA A 17 -9.39 11.29 5.26
C ALA A 17 -8.01 10.64 5.09
N MET A 18 -7.61 10.37 3.84
CA MET A 18 -6.34 9.72 3.51
C MET A 18 -5.26 10.70 3.09
N LEU A 19 -4.01 10.30 3.26
CA LEU A 19 -2.85 11.03 2.78
C LEU A 19 -2.74 10.90 1.25
N THR A 20 -2.65 12.05 0.59
CA THR A 20 -2.48 12.18 -0.86
C THR A 20 -1.38 13.20 -1.21
N ALA A 21 -1.12 13.41 -2.50
CA ALA A 21 -0.30 14.52 -2.99
C ALA A 21 -0.94 15.16 -4.24
N GLU A 22 -0.56 16.39 -4.58
CA GLU A 22 -1.03 17.04 -5.83
C GLU A 22 -0.43 16.40 -7.08
N ARG A 23 0.73 15.77 -6.94
CA ARG A 23 1.50 15.13 -8.01
C ARG A 23 2.40 14.05 -7.39
N PRO A 24 2.86 13.06 -8.17
CA PRO A 24 3.84 12.08 -7.71
C PRO A 24 5.02 12.75 -7.01
N LEU A 25 5.31 12.29 -5.80
CA LEU A 25 6.46 12.70 -4.99
C LEU A 25 7.58 11.65 -5.06
N LEU A 26 7.24 10.42 -5.45
CA LEU A 26 8.18 9.33 -5.59
C LEU A 26 8.45 9.00 -7.07
N ALA A 27 9.68 8.63 -7.38
CA ALA A 27 10.07 8.12 -8.69
C ALA A 27 10.64 6.69 -8.57
N PRO A 28 10.61 5.87 -9.64
CA PRO A 28 11.16 4.51 -9.60
C PRO A 28 12.64 4.43 -9.16
N GLY A 29 13.41 5.49 -9.42
CA GLY A 29 14.80 5.61 -8.99
C GLY A 29 14.99 5.82 -7.48
N ASP A 30 13.95 6.16 -6.73
CA ASP A 30 13.99 6.34 -5.27
C ASP A 30 13.82 5.02 -4.52
N GLN A 31 13.43 3.96 -5.21
CA GLN A 31 13.16 2.67 -4.58
C GLN A 31 14.43 2.03 -4.01
N ASP A 32 14.26 1.37 -2.88
CA ASP A 32 15.34 0.63 -2.22
C ASP A 32 15.63 -0.67 -2.99
N ALA A 33 16.89 -0.84 -3.40
CA ALA A 33 17.35 -2.02 -4.11
C ALA A 33 17.25 -3.32 -3.28
N ALA A 34 17.20 -3.22 -1.94
CA ALA A 34 17.00 -4.39 -1.09
C ALA A 34 15.55 -4.91 -1.17
N PHE A 35 14.57 -4.05 -1.45
CA PHE A 35 13.16 -4.40 -1.48
C PHE A 35 12.71 -4.84 -2.87
N ALA A 36 12.30 -6.10 -2.99
CA ALA A 36 11.58 -6.58 -4.16
C ALA A 36 10.39 -7.43 -3.74
N LEU A 37 9.23 -7.25 -4.38
CA LEU A 37 8.11 -8.18 -4.26
C LEU A 37 8.36 -9.38 -5.20
N ALA A 38 7.95 -10.56 -4.77
CA ALA A 38 7.88 -11.71 -5.68
C ALA A 38 6.85 -11.43 -6.80
N GLU A 39 7.25 -11.58 -8.06
CA GLU A 39 6.35 -11.39 -9.20
C GLU A 39 5.44 -12.62 -9.39
N GLY A 40 4.15 -12.38 -9.64
CA GLY A 40 3.16 -13.42 -9.84
C GLY A 40 1.84 -13.15 -9.14
N LEU A 41 1.18 -14.22 -8.73
CA LEU A 41 -0.14 -14.18 -8.11
C LEU A 41 -0.02 -14.09 -6.58
N TRP A 42 -0.73 -13.12 -6.02
CA TRP A 42 -0.84 -12.87 -4.59
C TRP A 42 -2.30 -13.00 -4.16
N ALA A 43 -2.49 -13.52 -2.96
CA ALA A 43 -3.77 -13.58 -2.28
C ALA A 43 -3.80 -12.53 -1.18
N HIS A 44 -4.84 -11.71 -1.18
CA HIS A 44 -5.21 -10.84 -0.10
C HIS A 44 -6.12 -11.60 0.87
N ARG A 45 -5.80 -11.54 2.16
CA ARG A 45 -6.58 -12.18 3.21
C ARG A 45 -6.96 -11.13 4.25
N GLU A 46 -8.26 -11.05 4.50
CA GLU A 46 -8.80 -10.43 5.71
C GLU A 46 -8.61 -11.39 6.90
N ASP A 47 -8.58 -10.83 8.10
CA ASP A 47 -8.23 -11.51 9.33
C ASP A 47 -9.17 -12.67 9.73
N ASP A 48 -10.45 -12.58 9.33
CA ASP A 48 -11.44 -13.64 9.55
C ASP A 48 -11.46 -14.71 8.45
N CYS A 49 -10.63 -14.55 7.41
CA CYS A 49 -10.60 -15.44 6.26
C CYS A 49 -9.79 -16.72 6.54
N THR A 50 -10.50 -17.83 6.78
CA THR A 50 -9.89 -19.14 7.07
C THR A 50 -9.43 -19.92 5.83
N ASP A 51 -9.71 -19.41 4.63
CA ASP A 51 -9.40 -20.10 3.38
C ASP A 51 -7.89 -20.19 3.12
N ASP A 52 -7.44 -21.34 2.61
CA ASP A 52 -6.05 -21.53 2.17
C ASP A 52 -5.89 -21.02 0.72
N PRO A 53 -5.12 -19.94 0.50
CA PRO A 53 -4.89 -19.42 -0.85
C PRO A 53 -4.11 -20.38 -1.75
N ALA A 54 -3.39 -21.37 -1.21
CA ALA A 54 -2.75 -22.38 -2.05
C ALA A 54 -3.75 -23.42 -2.60
N ALA A 55 -4.93 -23.54 -1.98
CA ALA A 55 -5.94 -24.54 -2.31
C ALA A 55 -7.12 -23.99 -3.12
N LYS A 56 -7.33 -22.67 -3.14
CA LYS A 56 -8.45 -22.02 -3.86
C LYS A 56 -8.02 -21.37 -5.17
N ALA A 57 -8.89 -21.45 -6.17
CA ALA A 57 -8.68 -20.79 -7.45
C ALA A 57 -9.23 -19.35 -7.43
N PRO A 58 -8.62 -18.40 -8.17
CA PRO A 58 -9.05 -16.99 -8.20
C PRO A 58 -10.47 -16.72 -8.71
N ASP A 59 -11.09 -17.69 -9.38
CA ASP A 59 -12.41 -17.63 -9.98
C ASP A 59 -13.52 -18.21 -9.08
N GLU A 60 -13.17 -18.71 -7.89
CA GLU A 60 -14.13 -19.21 -6.90
C GLU A 60 -14.56 -18.12 -5.91
N GLU A 61 -15.84 -18.10 -5.54
CA GLU A 61 -16.35 -17.19 -4.50
C GLU A 61 -15.66 -17.49 -3.16
N SER A 62 -14.93 -16.51 -2.64
CA SER A 62 -14.04 -16.67 -1.49
C SER A 62 -13.91 -15.35 -0.72
N CYS A 63 -13.51 -15.42 0.55
CA CYS A 63 -13.05 -14.24 1.31
C CYS A 63 -11.63 -13.76 0.90
N ILE A 64 -11.10 -14.30 -0.21
CA ILE A 64 -9.75 -14.00 -0.72
C ILE A 64 -9.93 -13.15 -1.96
N ASP A 65 -9.33 -11.96 -1.93
CA ASP A 65 -9.15 -11.16 -3.14
C ASP A 65 -7.80 -11.48 -3.77
N TRP A 66 -7.71 -11.38 -5.09
CA TRP A 66 -6.54 -11.84 -5.84
C TRP A 66 -5.92 -10.71 -6.63
N VAL A 67 -4.60 -10.59 -6.57
CA VAL A 67 -3.86 -9.60 -7.36
C VAL A 67 -2.67 -10.23 -8.07
N ARG A 68 -2.36 -9.73 -9.27
CA ARG A 68 -1.11 -10.00 -9.97
C ARG A 68 -0.15 -8.85 -9.73
N VAL A 69 1.04 -9.20 -9.27
CA VAL A 69 2.14 -8.27 -9.03
C VAL A 69 3.21 -8.51 -10.09
N ALA A 70 3.61 -7.46 -10.78
CA ALA A 70 4.66 -7.50 -11.79
C ALA A 70 5.57 -6.27 -11.70
N ARG A 71 6.81 -6.40 -12.17
CA ARG A 71 7.76 -5.29 -12.28
C ARG A 71 7.64 -4.63 -13.66
N GLU A 72 7.46 -3.31 -13.69
CA GLU A 72 7.50 -2.53 -14.92
C GLU A 72 8.94 -2.28 -15.39
N SER A 73 9.11 -1.92 -16.67
CA SER A 73 10.43 -1.71 -17.28
C SER A 73 11.22 -0.55 -16.68
N ASP A 74 10.54 0.42 -16.07
CA ASP A 74 11.17 1.53 -15.36
C ASP A 74 11.47 1.20 -13.88
N GLY A 75 11.11 0.00 -13.45
CA GLY A 75 11.30 -0.49 -12.10
C GLY A 75 10.14 -0.22 -11.15
N ALA A 76 9.02 0.38 -11.54
CA ALA A 76 7.87 0.39 -10.64
C ALA A 76 7.19 -0.97 -10.52
N TRP A 77 6.29 -1.09 -9.54
CA TRP A 77 5.42 -2.25 -9.42
C TRP A 77 4.08 -1.97 -10.08
N ARG A 78 3.55 -2.97 -10.76
CA ARG A 78 2.18 -3.01 -11.25
C ARG A 78 1.41 -4.01 -10.42
N ILE A 79 0.27 -3.59 -9.87
CA ILE A 79 -0.69 -4.45 -9.17
C ILE A 79 -1.99 -4.44 -9.94
N GLU A 80 -2.44 -5.62 -10.36
CA GLU A 80 -3.66 -5.80 -11.13
C GLU A 80 -4.59 -6.76 -10.40
N ALA A 81 -5.81 -6.32 -10.06
CA ALA A 81 -6.78 -7.21 -9.46
C ALA A 81 -7.28 -8.27 -10.46
N VAL A 82 -7.52 -9.47 -9.95
CA VAL A 82 -8.00 -10.60 -10.74
C VAL A 82 -9.50 -10.74 -10.53
N GLY A 83 -10.25 -10.79 -11.63
CA GLY A 83 -11.72 -10.92 -11.58
C GLY A 83 -12.48 -9.60 -11.43
N GLU A 84 -11.76 -8.48 -11.29
CA GLU A 84 -12.32 -7.14 -11.24
C GLU A 84 -11.96 -6.35 -12.51
N ASP A 85 -12.87 -5.46 -12.94
CA ASP A 85 -12.65 -4.55 -14.07
C ASP A 85 -12.12 -3.19 -13.57
N ASP A 86 -11.17 -3.25 -12.63
CA ASP A 86 -10.47 -2.08 -12.14
C ASP A 86 -9.11 -1.97 -12.82
N PRO A 87 -8.69 -0.75 -13.19
CA PRO A 87 -7.42 -0.57 -13.83
C PRO A 87 -6.27 -0.94 -12.90
N PRO A 88 -5.15 -1.40 -13.48
CA PRO A 88 -3.95 -1.70 -12.71
C PRO A 88 -3.49 -0.46 -11.94
N MET A 89 -3.09 -0.68 -10.69
CA MET A 89 -2.39 0.30 -9.88
C MET A 89 -0.90 0.21 -10.15
N ARG A 90 -0.26 1.36 -10.11
CA ARG A 90 1.19 1.48 -10.23
C ARG A 90 1.76 1.98 -8.92
N LEU A 91 2.72 1.25 -8.35
CA LEU A 91 3.35 1.58 -7.07
C LEU A 91 4.83 1.93 -7.24
N VAL A 92 5.25 2.95 -6.49
CA VAL A 92 6.66 3.21 -6.18
C VAL A 92 6.85 3.02 -4.68
N VAL A 93 7.77 2.12 -4.29
CA VAL A 93 7.95 1.73 -2.88
C VAL A 93 9.31 2.16 -2.35
N ILE A 94 9.32 2.97 -1.29
CA ILE A 94 10.54 3.48 -0.65
C ILE A 94 10.56 3.13 0.84
N PRO A 95 11.73 3.03 1.48
CA PRO A 95 11.81 2.79 2.91
C PRO A 95 11.31 4.02 3.66
N ALA A 96 10.46 3.83 4.66
CA ALA A 96 10.04 4.90 5.57
C ALA A 96 11.12 5.20 6.62
N VAL A 97 12.01 4.24 6.88
CA VAL A 97 13.14 4.32 7.80
C VAL A 97 14.38 3.79 7.11
N ARG A 98 15.49 4.54 7.15
CA ARG A 98 16.77 4.06 6.59
C ARG A 98 17.29 2.88 7.39
N THR A 99 17.74 1.85 6.69
CA THR A 99 18.47 0.70 7.24
C THR A 99 19.93 0.70 6.77
N ALA A 100 20.73 -0.20 7.35
CA ALA A 100 22.04 -0.50 6.81
C ALA A 100 21.91 -1.02 5.36
N GLU A 101 22.86 -0.68 4.50
CA GLU A 101 22.86 -1.07 3.09
C GLU A 101 22.64 -2.58 2.91
N GLY A 102 21.80 -2.94 1.94
CA GLY A 102 21.49 -4.32 1.61
C GLY A 102 20.55 -5.03 2.59
N ARG A 103 20.01 -4.33 3.60
CA ARG A 103 19.00 -4.89 4.52
C ARG A 103 17.63 -4.28 4.29
N LEU A 104 16.60 -5.14 4.28
CA LEU A 104 15.21 -4.71 4.26
C LEU A 104 14.90 -3.79 5.45
N ALA A 105 14.19 -2.70 5.16
CA ALA A 105 13.58 -1.85 6.15
C ALA A 105 12.41 -2.58 6.84
N PRO A 106 12.16 -2.30 8.12
CA PRO A 106 10.99 -2.84 8.80
C PRO A 106 9.68 -2.18 8.31
N LEU A 107 9.79 -1.02 7.65
CA LEU A 107 8.67 -0.24 7.18
C LEU A 107 9.00 0.45 5.86
N TYR A 108 8.09 0.30 4.91
CA TYR A 108 8.08 0.97 3.62
C TYR A 108 6.81 1.80 3.47
N VAL A 109 6.85 2.75 2.54
CA VAL A 109 5.70 3.49 2.06
C VAL A 109 5.60 3.34 0.55
N ALA A 110 4.40 3.05 0.06
CA ALA A 110 4.07 2.97 -1.34
C ALA A 110 3.30 4.21 -1.77
N GLU A 111 3.74 4.83 -2.86
CA GLU A 111 2.92 5.78 -3.62
C GLU A 111 2.16 5.01 -4.70
N ALA A 112 0.83 4.99 -4.60
CA ALA A 112 -0.06 4.34 -5.53
C ALA A 112 -0.70 5.35 -6.48
N THR A 113 -0.73 5.03 -7.77
CA THR A 113 -1.44 5.79 -8.81
C THR A 113 -2.22 4.83 -9.70
N SER A 114 -3.37 5.28 -10.24
CA SER A 114 -4.11 4.54 -11.27
C SER A 114 -4.64 5.49 -12.34
N VAL A 115 -5.04 4.97 -13.49
CA VAL A 115 -5.68 5.79 -14.53
C VAL A 115 -7.05 6.32 -14.11
N LYS A 116 -7.70 5.66 -13.14
CA LYS A 116 -9.01 6.05 -12.57
C LYS A 116 -8.83 7.16 -11.52
N ASP A 117 -7.80 7.04 -10.70
CA ASP A 117 -7.44 7.97 -9.63
C ASP A 117 -5.99 8.46 -9.84
N PRO A 118 -5.79 9.54 -10.61
CA PRO A 118 -4.45 10.03 -10.96
C PRO A 118 -3.77 10.75 -9.81
N ALA A 119 -4.51 11.15 -8.78
CA ALA A 119 -3.93 11.71 -7.56
C ALA A 119 -3.20 10.59 -6.79
N PRO A 120 -1.92 10.76 -6.43
CA PRO A 120 -1.22 9.78 -5.63
C PRO A 120 -1.88 9.59 -4.27
N ALA A 121 -1.98 8.33 -3.86
CA ALA A 121 -2.29 7.95 -2.49
C ALA A 121 -1.15 7.14 -1.89
N TYR A 122 -1.10 7.12 -0.56
CA TYR A 122 0.00 6.51 0.17
C TYR A 122 -0.47 5.39 1.09
N ALA A 123 0.25 4.28 1.03
CA ALA A 123 0.02 3.11 1.87
C ALA A 123 1.31 2.69 2.59
N LEU A 124 1.18 2.20 3.81
CA LEU A 124 2.20 1.48 4.54
C LEU A 124 2.42 0.11 3.88
N ILE A 125 3.66 -0.32 3.84
CA ILE A 125 4.03 -1.70 3.49
C ILE A 125 4.99 -2.23 4.55
N VAL A 126 4.61 -3.32 5.21
CA VAL A 126 5.41 -3.98 6.24
C VAL A 126 5.73 -5.39 5.77
N PRO A 127 6.99 -5.69 5.38
CA PRO A 127 7.41 -7.05 5.07
C PRO A 127 7.21 -7.99 6.26
N ARG A 128 6.70 -9.19 6.01
CA ARG A 128 6.42 -10.21 7.03
C ARG A 128 7.15 -11.53 6.73
N GLY A 129 7.26 -12.36 7.77
CA GLY A 129 7.85 -13.69 7.68
C GLY A 129 9.37 -13.66 7.51
N ASP A 130 9.87 -14.48 6.60
CA ASP A 130 11.29 -14.52 6.25
C ASP A 130 11.65 -13.22 5.54
N LEU A 131 12.25 -12.27 6.28
CA LEU A 131 12.66 -10.94 5.82
C LEU A 131 13.81 -11.01 4.82
N GLN A 132 13.55 -11.63 3.67
CA GLN A 132 14.45 -11.82 2.54
C GLN A 132 13.81 -11.28 1.28
N SER A 133 14.64 -10.92 0.31
CA SER A 133 14.21 -10.49 -1.01
C SER A 133 14.30 -11.67 -1.99
N PRO A 134 13.27 -11.93 -2.84
CA PRO A 134 12.01 -11.20 -2.92
C PRO A 134 11.09 -11.50 -1.73
N VAL A 135 10.43 -10.45 -1.24
CA VAL A 135 9.40 -10.49 -0.20
C VAL A 135 8.18 -11.23 -0.72
N ARG A 136 7.66 -12.14 0.10
CA ARG A 136 6.51 -13.00 -0.22
C ARG A 136 5.29 -12.76 0.65
N ARG A 137 5.42 -11.92 1.68
CA ARG A 137 4.33 -11.53 2.56
C ARG A 137 4.50 -10.08 2.97
N VAL A 138 3.43 -9.31 2.85
CA VAL A 138 3.39 -7.92 3.31
C VAL A 138 2.05 -7.67 4.00
N ALA A 139 2.09 -7.00 5.14
CA ALA A 139 0.93 -6.26 5.62
C ALA A 139 0.92 -4.91 4.92
N PHE A 140 -0.27 -4.41 4.61
CA PHE A 140 -0.45 -3.09 4.01
C PHE A 140 -1.60 -2.39 4.70
N ASP A 141 -1.54 -1.07 4.73
CA ASP A 141 -2.60 -0.24 5.30
C ASP A 141 -2.52 1.16 4.69
N ALA A 142 -3.64 1.84 4.57
CA ALA A 142 -3.67 3.20 4.05
C ALA A 142 -3.26 4.21 5.14
N ILE A 143 -2.55 5.28 4.76
CA ILE A 143 -2.16 6.31 5.73
C ILE A 143 -3.34 7.25 5.99
N SER A 144 -3.99 7.09 7.14
CA SER A 144 -5.05 7.95 7.61
C SER A 144 -4.51 9.29 8.14
N CYS A 145 -5.16 10.38 7.78
CA CYS A 145 -4.82 11.72 8.26
C CYS A 145 -5.15 11.92 9.73
N PHE A 146 -6.03 11.09 10.31
CA PHE A 146 -6.33 11.17 11.74
C PHE A 146 -5.11 10.76 12.57
N ASP A 147 -4.39 9.72 12.14
CA ASP A 147 -3.20 9.20 12.81
C ASP A 147 -2.08 10.25 12.86
N LEU A 148 -2.02 11.11 11.85
CA LEU A 148 -1.00 12.15 11.73
C LEU A 148 -1.20 13.31 12.70
N LEU A 149 -2.44 13.58 13.14
CA LEU A 149 -2.77 14.73 13.98
C LEU A 149 -2.45 14.50 15.47
N ARG A 150 -2.19 13.26 15.90
CA ARG A 150 -1.94 12.92 17.32
C ARG A 150 -0.78 13.71 17.91
N ASP A 151 0.33 13.80 17.18
CA ASP A 151 1.56 14.45 17.61
C ASP A 151 1.63 15.92 17.15
N GLY A 152 0.48 16.51 16.82
CA GLY A 152 0.38 17.82 16.17
C GLY A 152 0.63 17.73 14.67
N GLU A 153 0.29 18.82 13.96
CA GLU A 153 0.37 18.87 12.49
C GLU A 153 1.83 18.71 12.02
N PRO A 154 2.17 17.63 11.29
CA PRO A 154 3.50 17.48 10.72
C PRO A 154 3.78 18.59 9.70
N PRO A 155 5.05 19.03 9.59
CA PRO A 155 5.43 19.99 8.57
C PRO A 155 5.19 19.41 7.17
N ASP A 156 4.95 20.29 6.20
CA ASP A 156 4.77 19.93 4.79
C ASP A 156 3.59 19.00 4.48
N ILE A 157 2.64 18.86 5.41
CA ILE A 157 1.33 18.24 5.19
C ILE A 157 0.24 19.30 5.40
N VAL A 158 -0.67 19.40 4.43
CA VAL A 158 -1.84 20.29 4.52
C VAL A 158 -3.06 19.45 4.86
N PHE A 159 -3.73 19.75 5.96
CA PHE A 159 -4.97 19.10 6.35
C PHE A 159 -6.16 19.81 5.71
N ASN A 160 -6.90 19.08 4.89
CA ASN A 160 -8.07 19.58 4.20
C ASN A 160 -9.30 19.34 5.07
N ARG A 161 -10.06 20.41 5.35
CA ARG A 161 -11.24 20.37 6.22
C ARG A 161 -12.47 20.96 5.53
N ASP A 162 -13.61 20.36 5.80
CA ASP A 162 -14.94 20.83 5.45
C ASP A 162 -15.68 21.19 6.74
N GLY A 163 -15.61 22.47 7.13
CA GLY A 163 -15.93 22.90 8.50
C GLY A 163 -14.98 22.27 9.51
N ASP A 164 -15.53 21.57 10.51
CA ASP A 164 -14.74 20.84 11.51
C ASP A 164 -14.33 19.44 11.05
N ARG A 165 -14.91 18.95 9.94
CA ARG A 165 -14.69 17.60 9.43
C ARG A 165 -13.38 17.54 8.65
N LEU A 166 -12.47 16.65 9.07
CA LEU A 166 -11.30 16.32 8.28
C LEU A 166 -11.73 15.48 7.07
N VAL A 167 -11.35 15.92 5.87
CA VAL A 167 -11.70 15.25 4.60
C VAL A 167 -10.50 14.64 3.90
N GLY A 168 -9.28 15.00 4.29
CA GLY A 168 -8.05 14.44 3.74
C GLY A 168 -6.84 15.26 4.16
N CYS A 169 -5.68 14.85 3.69
CA CYS A 169 -4.44 15.58 3.89
C CYS A 169 -3.52 15.38 2.70
N THR A 170 -2.69 16.38 2.43
CA THR A 170 -1.88 16.46 1.23
C THR A 170 -0.42 16.69 1.60
N ALA A 171 0.45 15.73 1.31
CA ALA A 171 1.89 15.86 1.46
C ALA A 171 2.48 16.73 0.34
N LYS A 172 3.50 17.52 0.69
CA LYS A 172 4.26 18.34 -0.28
C LYS A 172 5.62 17.75 -0.64
N THR A 173 6.14 16.85 0.18
CA THR A 173 7.52 16.33 0.05
C THR A 173 7.59 14.84 0.37
N MET A 174 8.56 14.14 -0.23
CA MET A 174 8.86 12.74 0.09
C MET A 174 9.18 12.56 1.58
N ALA A 175 9.88 13.52 2.20
CA ALA A 175 10.22 13.46 3.62
C ALA A 175 8.96 13.49 4.51
N ALA A 176 7.95 14.28 4.13
CA ALA A 176 6.67 14.33 4.83
C ALA A 176 5.91 13.00 4.72
N VAL A 177 5.92 12.36 3.54
CA VAL A 177 5.32 11.03 3.34
C VAL A 177 6.01 9.98 4.21
N GLN A 178 7.35 9.97 4.28
CA GLN A 178 8.09 9.04 5.14
C GLN A 178 7.81 9.30 6.63
N ASP A 179 7.66 10.57 7.05
CA ASP A 179 7.29 10.90 8.43
C ASP A 179 5.88 10.46 8.77
N ALA A 180 4.93 10.70 7.85
CA ALA A 180 3.56 10.25 7.99
C ALA A 180 3.48 8.72 8.13
N ALA A 181 4.24 7.98 7.33
CA ALA A 181 4.30 6.53 7.41
C ALA A 181 4.80 6.04 8.78
N ARG A 182 5.85 6.67 9.33
CA ARG A 182 6.37 6.34 10.66
C ARG A 182 5.36 6.62 11.78
N ARG A 183 4.55 7.68 11.65
CA ARG A 183 3.51 8.04 12.63
C ARG A 183 2.32 7.09 12.55
N ALA A 184 1.84 6.78 11.35
CA ALA A 184 0.69 5.93 11.14
C ALA A 184 0.91 4.51 11.69
N VAL A 185 2.09 3.91 11.48
CA VAL A 185 2.42 2.60 12.05
C VAL A 185 2.27 2.56 13.57
N ILE A 186 2.54 3.67 14.28
CA ILE A 186 2.40 3.66 15.74
C ILE A 186 0.94 3.44 16.16
N GLU A 187 -0.01 4.02 15.42
CA GLU A 187 -1.44 3.89 15.72
C GLU A 187 -1.98 2.54 15.25
N THR A 188 -1.59 2.12 14.06
CA THR A 188 -2.13 0.92 13.44
C THR A 188 -1.34 -0.32 13.80
N LEU A 189 -0.39 -0.27 14.74
CA LEU A 189 0.48 -1.40 15.09
C LEU A 189 -0.29 -2.65 15.52
N ASP A 190 -1.43 -2.46 16.20
CA ASP A 190 -2.30 -3.55 16.66
C ASP A 190 -3.20 -4.09 15.53
N ASP A 191 -3.54 -3.25 14.54
CA ASP A 191 -4.38 -3.59 13.38
C ASP A 191 -3.53 -3.97 12.13
N LEU A 192 -2.22 -3.67 12.16
CA LEU A 192 -1.22 -3.98 11.15
C LEU A 192 -0.96 -5.49 11.22
N GLY A 193 -1.81 -6.23 10.54
CA GLY A 193 -1.88 -7.68 10.58
C GLY A 193 -3.20 -8.19 10.02
N ASP A 194 -4.25 -7.37 10.15
CA ASP A 194 -5.61 -7.72 9.77
C ASP A 194 -5.82 -7.86 8.25
N GLU A 195 -4.96 -7.18 7.48
CA GLU A 195 -4.90 -7.24 6.02
C GLU A 195 -3.49 -7.67 5.58
N GLU A 196 -3.38 -8.88 5.04
CA GLU A 196 -2.11 -9.43 4.52
C GLU A 196 -2.22 -9.79 3.03
N LEU A 197 -1.20 -9.40 2.26
CA LEU A 197 -0.93 -9.93 0.93
C LEU A 197 0.13 -11.03 1.02
N ALA A 198 -0.20 -12.23 0.55
CA ALA A 198 0.68 -13.38 0.52
C ALA A 198 0.89 -13.91 -0.91
N PHE A 199 2.16 -14.08 -1.30
CA PHE A 199 2.53 -14.67 -2.57
C PHE A 199 2.13 -16.15 -2.62
N VAL A 200 1.48 -16.54 -3.71
CA VAL A 200 0.99 -17.91 -3.92
C VAL A 200 1.85 -18.64 -4.94
N ARG A 201 2.01 -18.07 -6.13
CA ARG A 201 2.76 -18.69 -7.22
C ARG A 201 3.25 -17.66 -8.24
N ALA A 202 4.33 -18.01 -8.93
CA ALA A 202 4.76 -17.25 -10.09
C ALA A 202 3.65 -17.25 -11.17
N GLY A 203 3.54 -16.15 -11.91
CA GLY A 203 2.61 -16.08 -13.05
C GLY A 203 3.04 -17.02 -14.18
N PRO A 204 2.11 -17.44 -15.06
CA PRO A 204 2.52 -17.97 -16.35
C PRO A 204 3.26 -16.86 -17.12
N GLU A 205 4.46 -17.16 -17.61
CA GLU A 205 5.20 -16.30 -18.55
C GLU A 205 4.44 -16.07 -19.85
#